data_AF-A0A9E0DD10-F1
#
_entry.id   AF-A0A9E0DD10-F1
#
_cell.length_a   1.000
_cell.length_b   1.000
_cell.length_c   1.000
_cell.angle_alpha   90.00
_cell.angle_beta   90.00
_cell.angle_gamma   90.00
#
_symmetry.space_group_name_H-M   'P 1'
#
loop_
_entity.id
_entity.type
_entity.pdbx_description
1 polymer ?
#
loop_
_entity_poly.entity_id
_entity_poly.type
_entity_poly.pdbx_seq_one_letter_code
_entity_poly.pdbx_strand_id
1 'polypeptide(L)'
;MAAKRRPAAKRKTRKDPIQQIADILGDPKVIGVLLVLVAVFTLLSLITDSRGQLTGAWIDLLRMTVGNGVWGMPLIIGLLGLWMVIRAVEKMPDLPWQRPLGLSLLFLAYITAAGLIYDPATRRNLAEAGQAGGWLGLQMSNGFADLLSTPGAWIVVILTVGLGLFLLTDQLFVQGFNYLVFLWDDWRFQRDQAHDRLSPPSSPIQPAFPLATGELPWWKQMMERMRPKPEPPIIGRATTTTRPENRPSAPNLVQPVPSRGAAPVAVPTPPPARQPATLPSDGTTLTPRIVGGHQAWRLPSIDEMLVDRERLADSDDHIRQQGRLIQETLALFGVPADFEGAYKGPAVTQYLIKPGYVERTIRGEAKRIKVKVSKIAALTNDLALALAAPNVRIEAPIPGTSYVGIEVPNREGNIVGLKELMQSDVFIESKGKLRIALGEDVKGQPTVADLARMPHLLIAGATGAGKSVCINSIICDLLLTHTPDNLRLLMIDPKMVELNMYNGIPHLLSPVVTEVDKA
;
A
#
# COMPACT_ATOMS: atom_id res chain seq x y z
N MET A 1 -32.13 -54.30 14.97
CA MET A 1 -32.39 -54.07 13.53
C MET A 1 -33.31 -52.86 13.38
N ALA A 2 -32.82 -51.74 12.85
CA ALA A 2 -33.64 -50.56 12.57
C ALA A 2 -33.54 -50.22 11.07
N ALA A 3 -34.65 -50.34 10.35
CA ALA A 3 -34.72 -50.18 8.90
C ALA A 3 -34.77 -48.69 8.50
N LYS A 4 -33.82 -48.27 7.67
CA LYS A 4 -33.67 -46.91 7.14
C LYS A 4 -34.69 -46.69 6.00
N ARG A 5 -35.67 -45.81 6.19
CA ARG A 5 -36.60 -45.38 5.13
C ARG A 5 -35.89 -44.45 4.12
N ARG A 6 -36.02 -44.74 2.82
CA ARG A 6 -35.55 -43.88 1.71
C ARG A 6 -36.52 -42.71 1.48
N PRO A 7 -36.05 -41.51 1.08
CA PRO A 7 -36.93 -40.39 0.78
C PRO A 7 -37.50 -40.50 -0.64
N ALA A 8 -38.76 -40.09 -0.81
CA ALA A 8 -39.48 -40.07 -2.07
C ALA A 8 -38.99 -38.93 -3.00
N ALA A 9 -38.82 -39.25 -4.29
CA ALA A 9 -38.39 -38.30 -5.31
C ALA A 9 -39.53 -37.32 -5.67
N LYS A 10 -39.26 -36.01 -5.57
CA LYS A 10 -40.16 -34.94 -6.02
C LYS A 10 -40.25 -34.90 -7.55
N ARG A 11 -41.47 -35.02 -8.09
CA ARG A 11 -41.79 -34.89 -9.51
C ARG A 11 -41.79 -33.41 -9.92
N LYS A 12 -40.86 -33.00 -10.80
CA LYS A 12 -40.77 -31.62 -11.35
C LYS A 12 -41.91 -31.37 -12.34
N THR A 13 -42.67 -30.29 -12.11
CA THR A 13 -43.69 -29.78 -13.04
C THR A 13 -43.03 -29.15 -14.27
N ARG A 14 -43.56 -29.42 -15.46
CA ARG A 14 -43.06 -28.95 -16.76
C ARG A 14 -43.46 -27.47 -16.92
N LYS A 15 -42.48 -26.55 -16.99
CA LYS A 15 -42.74 -25.10 -17.19
C LYS A 15 -43.38 -24.85 -18.57
N ASP A 16 -44.23 -23.83 -18.67
CA ASP A 16 -44.88 -23.42 -19.93
C ASP A 16 -43.84 -22.99 -20.99
N PRO A 17 -44.08 -23.29 -22.29
CA PRO A 17 -43.11 -23.04 -23.35
C PRO A 17 -42.75 -21.54 -23.52
N ILE A 18 -43.67 -20.63 -23.23
CA ILE A 18 -43.42 -19.18 -23.29
C ILE A 18 -42.46 -18.74 -22.17
N GLN A 19 -42.58 -19.32 -20.98
CA GLN A 19 -41.65 -19.05 -19.87
C GLN A 19 -40.27 -19.65 -20.12
N GLN A 20 -40.18 -20.79 -20.79
CA GLN A 20 -38.88 -21.36 -21.19
C GLN A 20 -38.16 -20.47 -22.21
N ILE A 21 -38.89 -19.91 -23.17
CA ILE A 21 -38.32 -18.96 -24.14
C ILE A 21 -37.89 -17.66 -23.45
N ALA A 22 -38.70 -17.15 -22.52
CA ALA A 22 -38.34 -15.96 -21.72
C ALA A 22 -37.12 -16.21 -20.82
N ASP A 23 -37.02 -17.38 -20.20
CA ASP A 23 -35.87 -17.78 -19.37
C ASP A 23 -34.59 -17.88 -20.22
N ILE A 24 -34.68 -18.33 -21.49
CA ILE A 24 -33.55 -18.40 -22.42
C ILE A 24 -33.15 -17.00 -22.93
N LEU A 25 -34.12 -16.15 -23.28
CA LEU A 25 -33.87 -14.77 -23.71
C LEU A 25 -33.38 -13.87 -22.58
N GLY A 26 -33.65 -14.24 -21.32
CA GLY A 26 -33.18 -13.55 -20.13
C GLY A 26 -31.76 -13.94 -19.70
N ASP A 27 -31.15 -14.95 -20.30
CA ASP A 27 -29.76 -15.34 -19.99
C ASP A 27 -28.80 -14.24 -20.48
N PRO A 28 -27.97 -13.65 -19.59
CA PRO A 28 -26.98 -12.64 -19.97
C PRO A 28 -26.05 -13.05 -21.12
N LYS A 29 -25.81 -14.36 -21.31
CA LYS A 29 -25.05 -14.89 -22.46
C LYS A 29 -25.76 -14.63 -23.78
N VAL A 30 -27.05 -14.95 -23.81
CA VAL A 30 -27.89 -14.83 -25.01
C VAL A 30 -28.08 -13.36 -25.34
N ILE A 31 -28.30 -12.52 -24.33
CA ILE A 31 -28.39 -11.06 -24.50
C ILE A 31 -27.06 -10.50 -25.02
N GLY A 32 -25.92 -10.90 -24.46
CA GLY A 32 -24.61 -10.46 -24.90
C GLY A 32 -24.31 -10.82 -26.36
N VAL A 33 -24.59 -12.07 -26.76
CA VAL A 33 -24.42 -12.53 -28.15
C VAL A 33 -25.35 -11.78 -29.09
N LEU A 34 -26.61 -11.55 -28.71
CA LEU A 34 -27.56 -10.78 -29.51
C LEU A 34 -27.06 -9.35 -29.75
N LEU A 35 -26.52 -8.69 -28.73
CA LEU A 35 -25.97 -7.33 -28.85
C LEU A 35 -24.78 -7.28 -29.81
N VAL A 36 -23.87 -8.27 -29.74
CA VAL A 36 -22.76 -8.37 -30.70
C VAL A 36 -23.27 -8.58 -32.13
N LEU A 37 -24.27 -9.44 -32.32
CA LEU A 37 -24.88 -9.67 -33.64
C LEU A 37 -25.54 -8.40 -34.19
N VAL A 38 -26.26 -7.64 -33.35
CA VAL A 38 -26.87 -6.36 -33.73
C VAL A 38 -25.80 -5.32 -34.07
N ALA A 39 -24.70 -5.26 -33.32
CA ALA A 39 -23.58 -4.37 -33.61
C ALA A 39 -22.93 -4.70 -34.96
N VAL A 40 -22.63 -5.98 -35.22
CA VAL A 40 -22.07 -6.44 -36.50
C VAL A 40 -23.04 -6.17 -37.65
N PHE A 41 -24.33 -6.48 -37.48
CA PHE A 41 -25.36 -6.19 -38.48
C PHE A 41 -25.44 -4.70 -38.81
N THR A 42 -25.38 -3.83 -37.79
CA THR A 42 -25.43 -2.38 -37.97
C THR A 42 -24.17 -1.86 -38.65
N LEU A 43 -22.99 -2.35 -38.27
CA LEU A 43 -21.72 -1.98 -38.90
C LEU A 43 -21.68 -2.39 -40.38
N LEU A 44 -22.07 -3.64 -40.68
CA LEU A 44 -22.16 -4.12 -42.06
C LEU A 44 -23.18 -3.32 -42.87
N SER A 45 -24.33 -2.98 -42.26
CA SER A 45 -25.35 -2.16 -42.90
C SER A 45 -24.82 -0.74 -43.22
N LEU A 46 -23.96 -0.16 -42.38
CA LEU A 46 -23.36 1.15 -42.61
C LEU A 46 -22.29 1.19 -43.70
N ILE A 47 -21.54 0.10 -43.86
CA ILE A 47 -20.43 -0.01 -44.82
C ILE A 47 -20.93 -0.44 -46.21
N THR A 48 -22.09 -1.09 -46.29
CA THR A 48 -22.62 -1.61 -47.55
C THR A 48 -23.30 -0.51 -48.36
N ASP A 49 -22.77 -0.23 -49.55
CA ASP A 49 -23.35 0.75 -50.50
C ASP A 49 -24.72 0.32 -51.05
N SER A 50 -24.97 -1.00 -51.10
CA SER A 50 -26.22 -1.61 -51.53
C SER A 50 -27.25 -1.65 -50.39
N ARG A 51 -27.99 -0.55 -50.17
CA ARG A 51 -29.05 -0.51 -49.14
C ARG A 51 -30.25 -1.36 -49.57
N GLY A 52 -30.34 -2.60 -49.08
CA GLY A 52 -31.58 -3.38 -49.13
C GLY A 52 -32.70 -2.69 -48.33
N GLN A 53 -33.97 -3.02 -48.60
CA GLN A 53 -35.11 -2.37 -47.92
C GLN A 53 -35.04 -2.49 -46.39
N LEU A 54 -34.59 -3.65 -45.88
CA LEU A 54 -34.49 -3.90 -44.43
C LEU A 54 -33.29 -3.17 -43.80
N THR A 55 -32.12 -3.18 -44.44
CA THR A 55 -30.92 -2.50 -43.91
C THR A 55 -31.05 -0.99 -44.01
N GLY A 56 -31.66 -0.49 -45.09
CA GLY A 56 -32.03 0.92 -45.25
C GLY A 56 -32.97 1.39 -44.16
N ALA A 57 -34.11 0.72 -43.99
CA ALA A 57 -35.09 1.07 -42.95
C ALA A 57 -34.48 1.03 -41.53
N TRP A 58 -33.60 0.07 -41.26
CA TRP A 58 -32.89 -0.03 -39.98
C TRP A 58 -31.95 1.16 -39.75
N ILE A 59 -31.11 1.52 -40.73
CA ILE A 59 -30.20 2.66 -40.61
C ILE A 59 -30.98 3.97 -40.51
N ASP A 60 -32.06 4.13 -41.28
CA ASP A 60 -32.90 5.33 -41.26
C ASP A 60 -33.55 5.51 -39.89
N LEU A 61 -34.03 4.41 -39.28
CA LEU A 61 -34.51 4.40 -37.89
C LEU A 61 -33.41 4.82 -36.90
N LEU A 62 -32.20 4.29 -37.05
CA LEU A 62 -31.07 4.62 -36.18
C LEU A 62 -30.61 6.08 -36.34
N ARG A 63 -30.59 6.60 -37.58
CA ARG A 63 -30.25 8.00 -37.87
C ARG A 63 -31.33 8.94 -37.37
N MET A 64 -32.59 8.58 -37.48
CA MET A 64 -33.68 9.38 -36.92
C MET A 64 -33.60 9.45 -35.39
N THR A 65 -33.20 8.36 -34.72
CA THR A 65 -33.10 8.30 -33.26
C THR A 65 -31.85 8.97 -32.71
N VAL A 66 -30.68 8.71 -33.30
CA VAL A 66 -29.37 9.09 -32.72
C VAL A 66 -28.48 9.93 -33.67
N GLY A 67 -28.97 10.24 -34.87
CA GLY A 67 -28.31 11.13 -35.82
C GLY A 67 -26.97 10.61 -36.31
N ASN A 68 -25.94 11.46 -36.19
CA ASN A 68 -24.56 11.11 -36.54
C ASN A 68 -23.93 10.11 -35.54
N GLY A 69 -24.55 9.92 -34.36
CA GLY A 69 -24.12 8.92 -33.37
C GLY A 69 -24.23 7.47 -33.84
N VAL A 70 -24.91 7.22 -34.97
CA VAL A 70 -24.99 5.90 -35.60
C VAL A 70 -23.62 5.31 -35.93
N TRP A 71 -22.58 6.12 -36.18
CA TRP A 71 -21.23 5.61 -36.42
C TRP A 71 -20.53 5.10 -35.15
N GLY A 72 -20.84 5.65 -33.99
CA GLY A 72 -20.29 5.21 -32.70
C GLY A 72 -21.09 4.10 -32.03
N MET A 73 -22.37 3.97 -32.35
CA MET A 73 -23.30 3.04 -31.69
C MET A 73 -22.91 1.55 -31.84
N PRO A 74 -22.52 1.03 -33.03
CA PRO A 74 -22.08 -0.36 -33.19
C PRO A 74 -20.87 -0.70 -32.34
N LEU A 75 -19.93 0.24 -32.18
CA LEU A 75 -18.74 0.04 -31.36
C LEU A 75 -19.13 -0.16 -29.90
N ILE A 76 -20.00 0.72 -29.37
CA ILE A 76 -20.38 0.71 -27.96
C ILE A 76 -21.26 -0.50 -27.63
N ILE A 77 -22.22 -0.83 -28.50
CA ILE A 77 -23.08 -2.00 -28.33
C ILE A 77 -22.29 -3.30 -28.49
N GLY A 78 -21.35 -3.35 -29.44
CA GLY A 78 -20.46 -4.48 -29.63
C GLY A 78 -19.55 -4.72 -28.42
N LEU A 79 -18.94 -3.65 -27.89
CA LEU A 79 -18.12 -3.71 -26.67
C LEU A 79 -18.95 -4.13 -25.44
N LEU A 80 -20.17 -3.61 -25.29
CA LEU A 80 -21.08 -3.98 -24.19
C LEU A 80 -21.56 -5.43 -24.31
N GLY A 81 -21.88 -5.88 -25.52
CA GLY A 81 -22.25 -7.26 -25.81
C GLY A 81 -21.11 -8.23 -25.54
N LEU A 82 -19.90 -7.93 -26.03
CA LEU A 82 -18.70 -8.71 -25.77
C LEU A 82 -18.39 -8.77 -24.27
N TRP A 83 -18.51 -7.64 -23.56
CA TRP A 83 -18.37 -7.57 -22.11
C TRP A 83 -19.37 -8.50 -21.38
N MET A 84 -20.64 -8.51 -21.79
CA MET A 84 -21.65 -9.42 -21.22
C MET A 84 -21.34 -10.90 -21.49
N VAL A 85 -20.86 -11.24 -22.68
CA VAL A 85 -20.48 -12.62 -23.03
C VAL A 85 -19.28 -13.08 -22.21
N ILE A 86 -18.22 -12.27 -22.14
CA ILE A 86 -17.00 -12.58 -21.36
C ILE A 86 -17.37 -12.78 -19.89
N ARG A 87 -18.16 -11.87 -19.31
CA ARG A 87 -18.63 -11.97 -17.91
C ARG A 87 -19.40 -13.26 -17.63
N ALA A 88 -20.07 -13.82 -18.63
CA ALA A 88 -20.92 -14.99 -18.45
C ALA A 88 -20.21 -16.32 -18.76
N VAL A 89 -19.16 -16.32 -19.58
CA VAL A 89 -18.41 -17.52 -19.99
C VAL A 89 -17.23 -17.82 -19.06
N GLU A 90 -16.55 -16.81 -18.52
CA GLU A 90 -15.35 -17.01 -17.70
C GLU A 90 -15.63 -16.90 -16.19
N LYS A 91 -15.08 -17.84 -15.39
CA LYS A 91 -14.84 -17.65 -13.95
C LYS A 91 -13.64 -16.71 -13.75
N MET A 92 -13.76 -15.46 -14.18
CA MET A 92 -12.74 -14.41 -14.06
C MET A 92 -13.26 -13.24 -13.20
N PRO A 93 -12.37 -12.43 -12.59
CA PRO A 93 -12.70 -11.54 -11.48
C PRO A 93 -13.73 -10.46 -11.87
N ASP A 94 -14.49 -9.97 -10.88
CA ASP A 94 -15.59 -9.01 -11.02
C ASP A 94 -15.22 -7.79 -11.88
N LEU A 95 -15.43 -7.87 -13.20
CA LEU A 95 -15.23 -6.74 -14.09
C LEU A 95 -16.23 -5.63 -13.68
N PRO A 96 -15.75 -4.44 -13.29
CA PRO A 96 -16.63 -3.41 -12.74
C PRO A 96 -17.63 -2.94 -13.80
N TRP A 97 -18.90 -2.86 -13.43
CA TRP A 97 -20.01 -2.35 -14.28
C TRP A 97 -19.81 -0.88 -14.71
N GLN A 98 -18.83 -0.20 -14.09
CA GLN A 98 -18.44 1.18 -14.34
C GLN A 98 -17.98 1.41 -15.79
N ARG A 99 -17.31 0.42 -16.42
CA ARG A 99 -16.76 0.59 -17.78
C ARG A 99 -17.84 0.71 -18.88
N PRO A 100 -18.81 -0.23 -18.99
CA PRO A 100 -19.91 -0.06 -19.95
C PRO A 100 -20.79 1.16 -19.64
N LEU A 101 -20.92 1.52 -18.36
CA LEU A 101 -21.60 2.74 -17.96
C LEU A 101 -20.87 4.00 -18.44
N GLY A 102 -19.54 4.06 -18.28
CA GLY A 102 -18.71 5.16 -18.74
C GLY A 102 -18.81 5.38 -20.25
N LEU A 103 -18.75 4.30 -21.05
CA LEU A 103 -18.96 4.38 -22.51
C LEU A 103 -20.35 4.88 -22.88
N SER A 104 -21.38 4.47 -22.15
CA SER A 104 -22.76 4.92 -22.37
C SER A 104 -22.93 6.41 -22.04
N LEU A 105 -22.28 6.90 -20.99
CA LEU A 105 -22.27 8.33 -20.65
C LEU A 105 -21.52 9.16 -21.69
N LEU A 106 -20.39 8.69 -22.21
CA LEU A 106 -19.68 9.36 -23.29
C LEU A 106 -20.49 9.43 -24.57
N PHE A 107 -21.22 8.36 -24.90
CA PHE A 107 -22.14 8.36 -26.03
C PHE A 107 -23.25 9.39 -25.88
N LEU A 108 -23.89 9.42 -24.70
CA LEU A 108 -24.95 10.38 -24.40
C LEU A 108 -24.43 11.82 -24.46
N ALA A 109 -23.23 12.07 -23.93
CA ALA A 109 -22.58 13.36 -24.02
C ALA A 109 -22.28 13.76 -25.46
N TYR A 110 -21.80 12.82 -26.29
CA TYR A 110 -21.53 13.05 -27.71
C TYR A 110 -22.78 13.46 -28.49
N ILE A 111 -23.89 12.72 -28.36
CA ILE A 111 -25.13 13.02 -29.11
C ILE A 111 -25.78 14.32 -28.62
N THR A 112 -25.63 14.65 -27.33
CA THR A 112 -26.11 15.90 -26.75
C THR A 112 -25.26 17.09 -27.22
N ALA A 113 -23.93 16.94 -27.23
CA ALA A 113 -23.01 17.93 -27.78
C ALA A 113 -23.27 18.19 -29.26
N ALA A 114 -23.48 17.12 -30.04
CA ALA A 114 -23.79 17.20 -31.47
C ALA A 114 -25.06 18.03 -31.75
N GLY A 115 -26.03 18.03 -30.83
CA GLY A 115 -27.20 18.92 -30.90
C GLY A 115 -26.90 20.36 -30.45
N LEU A 116 -26.13 20.54 -29.37
CA LEU A 116 -25.83 21.84 -28.77
C LEU A 116 -24.95 22.76 -29.65
N ILE A 117 -24.18 22.19 -30.59
CA ILE A 117 -23.37 22.96 -31.54
C ILE A 117 -24.22 23.85 -32.46
N TYR A 118 -25.46 23.46 -32.71
CA TYR A 118 -26.36 24.18 -33.62
C TYR A 118 -27.36 25.05 -32.85
N ASP A 119 -27.81 26.12 -33.51
CA ASP A 119 -28.80 27.04 -32.96
C ASP A 119 -30.15 26.35 -32.68
N PRO A 120 -30.87 26.74 -31.61
CA PRO A 120 -32.13 26.08 -31.23
C PRO A 120 -33.17 25.99 -32.35
N ALA A 121 -33.21 26.97 -33.25
CA ALA A 121 -34.13 27.01 -34.39
C ALA A 121 -33.81 25.95 -35.47
N THR A 122 -32.56 25.52 -35.60
CA THR A 122 -32.12 24.56 -36.64
C THR A 122 -32.00 23.13 -36.12
N ARG A 123 -31.88 22.93 -34.79
CA ARG A 123 -31.76 21.59 -34.17
C ARG A 123 -32.87 20.63 -34.56
N ARG A 124 -34.13 21.10 -34.60
CA ARG A 124 -35.28 20.25 -34.93
C ARG A 124 -35.23 19.76 -36.38
N ASN A 125 -34.94 20.66 -37.32
CA ASN A 125 -34.82 20.32 -38.74
C ASN A 125 -33.65 19.34 -38.99
N LEU A 126 -32.53 19.52 -38.27
CA LEU A 126 -31.38 18.61 -38.34
C LEU A 126 -31.70 17.22 -37.74
N ALA A 127 -32.46 17.15 -36.65
CA ALA A 127 -32.90 15.89 -36.06
C ALA A 127 -33.88 15.13 -36.96
N GLU A 128 -34.82 15.84 -37.61
CA GLU A 128 -35.76 15.28 -38.59
C GLU A 128 -35.02 14.76 -39.84
N ALA A 129 -33.92 15.42 -40.23
CA ALA A 129 -33.02 14.95 -41.29
C ALA A 129 -32.07 13.81 -40.86
N GLY A 130 -32.15 13.32 -39.62
CA GLY A 130 -31.29 12.26 -39.10
C GLY A 130 -29.82 12.68 -38.93
N GLN A 131 -29.56 13.96 -38.70
CA GLN A 131 -28.22 14.54 -38.48
C GLN A 131 -28.04 14.96 -37.01
N ALA A 132 -26.88 15.54 -36.67
CA ALA A 132 -26.51 15.95 -35.31
C ALA A 132 -26.63 14.77 -34.31
N GLY A 133 -27.42 14.91 -33.24
CA GLY A 133 -27.70 13.84 -32.28
C GLY A 133 -29.03 13.10 -32.48
N GLY A 134 -29.73 13.33 -33.60
CA GLY A 134 -31.07 12.79 -33.85
C GLY A 134 -32.11 13.30 -32.86
N TRP A 135 -33.26 12.62 -32.80
CA TRP A 135 -34.32 12.97 -31.84
C TRP A 135 -33.87 12.88 -30.38
N LEU A 136 -33.02 11.92 -30.03
CA LEU A 136 -32.55 11.75 -28.66
C LEU A 136 -31.62 12.91 -28.24
N GLY A 137 -30.68 13.30 -29.12
CA GLY A 137 -29.82 14.46 -28.89
C GLY A 137 -30.59 15.78 -28.89
N LEU A 138 -31.64 15.92 -29.70
CA LEU A 138 -32.54 17.09 -29.67
C LEU A 138 -33.19 17.24 -28.31
N GLN A 139 -33.80 16.16 -27.78
CA GLN A 139 -34.50 16.20 -26.50
C GLN A 139 -33.55 16.53 -25.34
N MET A 140 -32.36 15.93 -25.32
CA MET A 140 -31.35 16.21 -24.29
C MET A 140 -30.80 17.63 -24.41
N SER A 141 -30.44 18.08 -25.62
CA SER A 141 -29.87 19.41 -25.83
C SER A 141 -30.85 20.55 -25.56
N ASN A 142 -32.12 20.40 -25.95
CA ASN A 142 -33.16 21.37 -25.62
C ASN A 142 -33.53 21.31 -24.14
N GLY A 143 -33.72 20.11 -23.58
CA GLY A 143 -33.99 19.97 -22.15
C GLY A 143 -32.93 20.65 -21.28
N PHE A 144 -31.64 20.39 -21.51
CA PHE A 144 -30.59 21.05 -20.73
C PHE A 144 -30.46 22.55 -21.04
N ALA A 145 -30.64 22.97 -22.29
CA ALA A 145 -30.58 24.39 -22.64
C ALA A 145 -31.74 25.19 -22.04
N ASP A 146 -32.93 24.61 -21.97
CA ASP A 146 -34.12 25.24 -21.38
C ASP A 146 -33.99 25.32 -19.85
N LEU A 147 -33.40 24.31 -19.20
CA LEU A 147 -33.19 24.29 -17.75
C LEU A 147 -32.00 25.14 -17.27
N LEU A 148 -30.90 25.17 -18.02
CA LEU A 148 -29.60 25.69 -17.56
C LEU A 148 -28.99 26.76 -18.47
N SER A 149 -29.70 27.21 -19.52
CA SER A 149 -29.18 27.99 -20.66
C SER A 149 -28.16 27.22 -21.52
N THR A 150 -27.92 27.68 -22.75
CA THR A 150 -26.97 27.03 -23.68
C THR A 150 -25.55 26.88 -23.09
N PRO A 151 -24.96 27.89 -22.42
CA PRO A 151 -23.68 27.71 -21.73
C PRO A 151 -23.73 26.68 -20.60
N GLY A 152 -24.82 26.65 -19.81
CA GLY A 152 -24.98 25.68 -18.73
C GLY A 152 -25.16 24.24 -19.23
N ALA A 153 -25.81 24.05 -20.38
CA ALA A 153 -25.91 22.75 -21.03
C ALA A 153 -24.53 22.21 -21.46
N TRP A 154 -23.63 23.07 -21.95
CA TRP A 154 -22.25 22.70 -22.24
C TRP A 154 -21.47 22.28 -20.99
N ILE A 155 -21.72 22.93 -19.84
CA ILE A 155 -21.12 22.52 -18.56
C ILE A 155 -21.56 21.10 -18.19
N VAL A 156 -22.85 20.77 -18.33
CA VAL A 156 -23.37 19.42 -18.06
C VAL A 156 -22.71 18.38 -18.98
N VAL A 157 -22.57 18.69 -20.28
CA VAL A 157 -21.87 17.81 -21.22
C VAL A 157 -20.42 17.59 -20.81
N ILE A 158 -19.68 18.64 -20.47
CA ILE A 158 -18.27 18.55 -20.04
C ILE A 158 -18.14 17.71 -18.77
N LEU A 159 -19.02 17.92 -17.78
CA LEU A 159 -19.04 17.12 -16.55
C LEU A 159 -19.36 15.66 -16.83
N THR A 160 -20.30 15.39 -17.75
CA THR A 160 -20.67 14.03 -18.16
C THR A 160 -19.51 13.34 -18.90
N VAL A 161 -18.77 14.07 -19.73
CA VAL A 161 -17.54 13.57 -20.37
C VAL A 161 -16.47 13.26 -19.33
N GLY A 162 -16.25 14.17 -18.38
CA GLY A 162 -15.30 13.96 -17.29
C GLY A 162 -15.64 12.73 -16.45
N LEU A 163 -16.93 12.56 -16.09
CA LEU A 163 -17.42 11.38 -15.36
C LEU A 163 -17.30 10.09 -16.19
N GLY A 164 -17.63 10.14 -17.49
CA GLY A 164 -17.51 9.00 -18.40
C GLY A 164 -16.07 8.55 -18.59
N LEU A 165 -15.13 9.48 -18.76
CA LEU A 165 -13.69 9.20 -18.84
C LEU A 165 -13.16 8.68 -17.49
N PHE A 166 -13.61 9.25 -16.37
CA PHE A 166 -13.24 8.78 -15.04
C PHE A 166 -13.62 7.30 -14.84
N LEU A 167 -14.87 6.94 -15.15
CA LEU A 167 -15.39 5.56 -15.04
C LEU A 167 -14.73 4.58 -16.02
N LEU A 168 -14.19 5.07 -17.14
CA LEU A 168 -13.42 4.26 -18.07
C LEU A 168 -11.99 4.00 -17.59
N THR A 169 -11.41 4.97 -16.89
CA THR A 169 -9.97 5.03 -16.71
C THR A 169 -9.51 4.55 -15.34
N ASP A 170 -10.38 4.57 -14.32
CA ASP A 170 -10.34 4.02 -12.94
C ASP A 170 -9.00 4.09 -12.15
N GLN A 171 -7.86 3.85 -12.80
CA GLN A 171 -6.50 3.82 -12.26
C GLN A 171 -5.58 4.96 -12.73
N LEU A 172 -5.72 5.55 -13.93
CA LEU A 172 -4.72 6.56 -14.38
C LEU A 172 -4.76 7.87 -13.59
N PHE A 173 -5.93 8.32 -13.12
CA PHE A 173 -6.00 9.59 -12.38
C PHE A 173 -5.49 9.44 -10.94
N VAL A 174 -5.75 8.30 -10.29
CA VAL A 174 -5.21 8.01 -8.95
C VAL A 174 -3.68 7.89 -9.02
N GLN A 175 -3.15 7.20 -10.04
CA GLN A 175 -1.71 7.09 -10.25
C GLN A 175 -1.08 8.42 -10.65
N GLY A 176 -1.72 9.20 -11.53
CA GLY A 176 -1.25 10.52 -11.96
C GLY A 176 -1.31 11.57 -10.86
N PHE A 177 -2.36 11.56 -10.03
CA PHE A 177 -2.48 12.41 -8.85
C PHE A 177 -1.44 12.04 -7.79
N ASN A 178 -1.23 10.75 -7.52
CA ASN A 178 -0.18 10.30 -6.62
C ASN A 178 1.22 10.65 -7.14
N TYR A 179 1.44 10.62 -8.45
CA TYR A 179 2.70 11.06 -9.06
C TYR A 179 2.89 12.58 -8.97
N LEU A 180 1.84 13.38 -9.15
CA LEU A 180 1.87 14.82 -8.93
C LEU A 180 2.10 15.19 -7.46
N VAL A 181 1.47 14.49 -6.53
CA VAL A 181 1.71 14.63 -5.09
C VAL A 181 3.15 14.25 -4.76
N PHE A 182 3.68 13.16 -5.33
CA PHE A 182 5.08 12.77 -5.18
C PHE A 182 6.04 13.83 -5.72
N LEU A 183 5.79 14.37 -6.92
CA LEU A 183 6.60 15.45 -7.49
C LEU A 183 6.55 16.74 -6.66
N TRP A 184 5.39 17.04 -6.07
CA TRP A 184 5.22 18.19 -5.19
C TRP A 184 5.99 18.01 -3.87
N ASP A 185 5.93 16.81 -3.28
CA ASP A 185 6.63 16.49 -2.04
C ASP A 185 8.16 16.42 -2.26
N ASP A 186 8.61 15.83 -3.38
CA ASP A 186 10.02 15.78 -3.77
C ASP A 186 10.59 17.18 -4.06
N TRP A 187 9.84 18.02 -4.77
CA TRP A 187 10.22 19.42 -5.00
C TRP A 187 10.29 20.22 -3.70
N ARG A 188 9.36 20.00 -2.76
CA ARG A 188 9.39 20.61 -1.41
C ARG A 188 10.62 20.16 -0.62
N PHE A 189 10.92 18.87 -0.62
CA PHE A 189 12.09 18.29 0.05
C PHE A 189 13.41 18.83 -0.50
N GLN A 190 13.53 18.98 -1.83
CA GLN A 190 14.71 19.55 -2.46
C GLN A 190 14.88 21.04 -2.12
N ARG A 191 13.78 21.78 -1.99
CA ARG A 191 13.78 23.19 -1.58
C ARG A 191 14.22 23.37 -0.13
N ASP A 192 13.78 22.45 0.75
CA ASP A 192 14.14 22.47 2.16
C ASP A 192 15.62 22.06 2.36
N GLN A 193 16.14 21.08 1.60
CA GLN A 193 17.57 20.72 1.60
C GLN A 193 18.49 21.81 1.02
N ALA A 194 18.03 22.59 0.05
CA ALA A 194 18.80 23.71 -0.51
C ALA A 194 18.98 24.85 0.51
N HIS A 195 18.03 25.03 1.43
CA HIS A 195 18.14 25.97 2.55
C HIS A 195 19.12 25.51 3.64
N ASP A 196 19.27 24.20 3.85
CA ASP A 196 20.17 23.64 4.87
C ASP A 196 21.66 23.65 4.45
N ARG A 197 21.98 23.61 3.14
CA ARG A 197 23.37 23.55 2.65
C ARG A 197 24.14 24.88 2.73
N LEU A 198 23.47 26.00 2.94
CA LEU A 198 24.09 27.34 3.08
C LEU A 198 24.21 27.81 4.53
N SER A 199 23.80 27.00 5.50
CA SER A 199 23.89 27.32 6.93
C SER A 199 25.22 26.80 7.51
N PRO A 200 26.03 27.62 8.23
CA PRO A 200 27.23 27.15 8.90
C PRO A 200 26.89 26.09 9.96
N PRO A 201 27.82 25.19 10.33
CA PRO A 201 27.53 24.07 11.21
C PRO A 201 27.08 24.59 12.57
N SER A 202 25.79 24.43 12.86
CA SER A 202 25.20 24.71 14.16
C SER A 202 25.56 23.57 15.12
N SER A 203 25.95 23.99 16.32
CA SER A 203 26.29 23.18 17.49
C SER A 203 25.32 22.00 17.74
N PRO A 204 25.77 20.92 18.41
CA PRO A 204 24.97 19.73 18.65
C PRO A 204 23.60 20.07 19.25
N ILE A 205 22.56 19.66 18.52
CA ILE A 205 21.16 19.82 18.86
C ILE A 205 20.91 19.09 20.18
N GLN A 206 20.77 19.85 21.27
CA GLN A 206 20.06 19.37 22.45
C GLN A 206 18.61 19.09 22.03
N PRO A 207 17.97 18.02 22.51
CA PRO A 207 16.58 17.74 22.18
C PRO A 207 15.72 18.95 22.53
N ALA A 208 14.86 19.36 21.59
CA ALA A 208 13.94 20.46 21.81
C ALA A 208 13.02 20.12 22.98
N PHE A 209 13.34 20.62 24.17
CA PHE A 209 12.32 20.83 25.19
C PHE A 209 11.22 21.69 24.55
N PRO A 210 9.93 21.40 24.79
CA PRO A 210 8.90 22.36 24.43
C PRO A 210 9.27 23.69 25.08
N LEU A 211 9.42 24.73 24.27
CA LEU A 211 9.61 26.10 24.76
C LEU A 211 8.50 26.37 25.78
N ALA A 212 8.90 26.67 27.01
CA ALA A 212 8.00 27.16 28.03
C ALA A 212 7.53 28.56 27.64
N THR A 213 6.55 28.67 26.73
CA THR A 213 5.66 29.83 26.72
C THR A 213 4.67 29.66 27.87
N GLY A 214 5.23 29.79 29.08
CA GLY A 214 4.51 29.76 30.33
C GLY A 214 3.75 31.07 30.53
N GLU A 215 2.56 31.16 29.96
CA GLU A 215 1.47 31.84 30.66
C GLU A 215 0.53 30.78 31.23
N LEU A 216 0.69 30.53 32.53
CA LEU A 216 -0.28 29.74 33.30
C LEU A 216 -1.65 30.43 33.18
N PRO A 217 -2.74 29.68 32.90
CA PRO A 217 -4.09 30.23 32.94
C PRO A 217 -4.35 30.98 34.25
N TRP A 218 -5.05 32.11 34.18
CA TRP A 218 -5.25 33.05 35.30
C TRP A 218 -5.72 32.37 36.61
N TRP A 219 -6.52 31.31 36.51
CA TRP A 219 -7.02 30.55 37.66
C TRP A 219 -5.92 29.77 38.41
N LYS A 220 -4.87 29.29 37.71
CA LYS A 220 -3.71 28.65 38.35
C LYS A 220 -2.76 29.65 39.00
N GLN A 221 -2.56 30.82 38.40
CA GLN A 221 -1.76 31.90 39.01
C GLN A 221 -2.38 32.40 40.31
N MET A 222 -3.72 32.45 40.37
CA MET A 222 -4.44 32.84 41.58
C MET A 222 -4.24 31.83 42.73
N MET A 223 -4.21 30.54 42.44
CA MET A 223 -3.98 29.50 43.47
C MET A 223 -2.54 29.48 43.99
N GLU A 224 -1.54 29.75 43.14
CA GLU A 224 -0.14 29.80 43.58
C GLU A 224 0.13 30.99 44.51
N ARG A 225 -0.57 32.13 44.31
CA ARG A 225 -0.50 33.29 45.22
C ARG A 225 -1.11 33.03 46.59
N MET A 226 -2.02 32.06 46.70
CA MET A 226 -2.64 31.67 47.96
C MET A 226 -1.84 30.59 48.73
N ARG A 227 -0.71 30.12 48.19
CA ARG A 227 0.20 29.23 48.92
C ARG A 227 1.13 30.03 49.84
N PRO A 228 1.14 29.75 51.16
CA PRO A 228 2.10 30.37 52.06
C PRO A 228 3.53 29.89 51.74
N LYS A 229 4.44 30.86 51.60
CA LYS A 229 5.85 30.64 51.23
C LYS A 229 6.63 30.10 52.44
N PRO A 230 7.38 28.98 52.32
CA PRO A 230 8.22 28.51 53.43
C PRO A 230 9.45 29.40 53.61
N GLU A 231 9.79 29.69 54.86
CA GLU A 231 10.96 30.50 55.24
C GLU A 231 12.28 29.75 54.99
N PRO A 232 13.34 30.43 54.54
CA PRO A 232 14.65 29.83 54.35
C PRO A 232 15.40 29.65 55.68
N PRO A 233 16.31 28.65 55.79
CA PRO A 233 17.04 28.41 57.02
C PRO A 233 18.15 29.44 57.22
N ILE A 234 18.38 29.79 58.48
CA ILE A 234 19.39 30.72 58.96
C ILE A 234 20.75 30.01 58.99
N ILE A 235 21.76 30.54 58.28
CA ILE A 235 23.18 30.18 58.46
C ILE A 235 23.96 31.44 58.83
N GLY A 236 24.73 31.34 59.92
CA GLY A 236 25.32 32.43 60.68
C GLY A 236 26.48 33.18 60.03
N ARG A 237 26.66 34.42 60.52
CA ARG A 237 27.72 35.38 60.22
C ARG A 237 29.06 35.00 60.86
N ALA A 238 30.15 35.29 60.15
CA ALA A 238 31.40 35.77 60.75
C ALA A 238 32.00 36.90 59.88
N THR A 239 32.24 38.05 60.52
CA THR A 239 33.02 39.24 60.13
C THR A 239 34.53 38.91 60.20
N THR A 240 35.56 39.64 59.72
CA THR A 240 35.84 41.09 59.57
C THR A 240 37.22 41.24 58.87
N THR A 241 37.34 42.14 57.88
CA THR A 241 38.38 43.18 57.59
C THR A 241 39.93 42.93 57.50
N THR A 242 40.54 43.63 56.50
CA THR A 242 41.90 44.28 56.35
C THR A 242 43.07 43.65 55.54
N ARG A 243 43.28 44.13 54.28
CA ARG A 243 44.45 44.81 53.59
C ARG A 243 45.92 44.23 53.66
N PRO A 244 46.93 44.49 52.76
CA PRO A 244 47.06 44.91 51.31
C PRO A 244 48.07 44.10 50.42
N GLU A 245 48.22 44.56 49.15
CA GLU A 245 49.43 44.64 48.26
C GLU A 245 49.98 43.42 47.49
N ASN A 246 49.84 43.42 46.15
CA ASN A 246 50.97 43.63 45.22
C ASN A 246 50.51 43.66 43.74
N ARG A 247 50.89 44.74 43.05
CA ARG A 247 50.85 44.98 41.59
C ARG A 247 52.32 45.02 41.11
N PRO A 248 52.66 44.88 39.80
CA PRO A 248 52.23 45.84 38.78
C PRO A 248 51.99 45.29 37.36
N SER A 249 51.45 46.17 36.51
CA SER A 249 51.10 45.98 35.10
C SER A 249 52.02 46.79 34.16
N ALA A 250 52.41 46.20 33.02
CA ALA A 250 52.68 46.78 31.66
C ALA A 250 53.68 47.98 31.53
N PRO A 251 54.01 48.56 30.33
CA PRO A 251 53.63 48.27 28.93
C PRO A 251 54.74 48.43 27.82
N ASN A 252 54.36 48.01 26.59
CA ASN A 252 54.63 48.61 25.24
C ASN A 252 55.94 48.46 24.41
N LEU A 253 55.70 48.14 23.12
CA LEU A 253 56.33 48.54 21.84
C LEU A 253 57.75 48.04 21.47
N VAL A 254 57.91 47.45 20.27
CA VAL A 254 58.89 47.80 19.21
C VAL A 254 58.57 47.05 17.88
N GLN A 255 58.91 47.74 16.79
CA GLN A 255 58.62 47.66 15.35
C GLN A 255 59.45 46.64 14.49
N PRO A 256 59.22 46.56 13.15
CA PRO A 256 59.58 45.46 12.24
C PRO A 256 60.76 45.73 11.28
N VAL A 257 61.44 44.69 10.74
CA VAL A 257 62.33 44.73 9.54
C VAL A 257 62.59 43.26 9.02
N PRO A 258 63.18 42.99 7.83
CA PRO A 258 62.60 43.00 6.47
C PRO A 258 62.68 41.66 5.70
N SER A 259 62.01 41.66 4.55
CA SER A 259 62.00 40.68 3.45
C SER A 259 63.33 40.55 2.69
N ARG A 260 63.72 39.30 2.37
CA ARG A 260 64.68 38.97 1.29
C ARG A 260 64.38 37.59 0.70
N GLY A 261 64.29 37.54 -0.63
CA GLY A 261 64.87 36.46 -1.44
C GLY A 261 63.94 35.32 -1.85
N ALA A 262 63.47 35.37 -3.09
CA ALA A 262 62.73 34.32 -3.79
C ALA A 262 63.64 33.14 -4.24
N ALA A 263 63.12 31.91 -4.16
CA ALA A 263 63.47 30.73 -4.96
C ALA A 263 62.37 29.64 -4.75
N PRO A 264 62.15 28.70 -5.67
CA PRO A 264 60.83 28.47 -6.25
C PRO A 264 59.95 27.43 -5.54
N VAL A 265 58.65 27.57 -5.80
CA VAL A 265 57.55 26.69 -5.44
C VAL A 265 57.79 25.29 -5.98
N ALA A 266 57.90 24.30 -5.09
CA ALA A 266 57.78 22.89 -5.46
C ALA A 266 56.29 22.56 -5.65
N VAL A 267 55.94 22.21 -6.88
CA VAL A 267 54.65 21.64 -7.28
C VAL A 267 54.43 20.33 -6.50
N PRO A 268 53.26 20.09 -5.88
CA PRO A 268 52.96 18.78 -5.33
C PRO A 268 52.81 17.79 -6.49
N THR A 269 53.64 16.75 -6.47
CA THR A 269 53.61 15.64 -7.43
C THR A 269 52.30 14.86 -7.28
N PRO A 270 51.66 14.45 -8.38
CA PRO A 270 50.47 13.60 -8.32
C PRO A 270 50.81 12.22 -7.71
N PRO A 271 49.84 11.57 -7.02
CA PRO A 271 50.05 10.24 -6.46
C PRO A 271 50.38 9.24 -7.58
N PRO A 272 51.25 8.24 -7.33
CA PRO A 272 51.64 7.28 -8.35
C PRO A 272 50.42 6.49 -8.83
N ALA A 273 50.35 6.31 -10.15
CA ALA A 273 49.36 5.48 -10.81
C ALA A 273 49.30 4.09 -10.15
N ARG A 274 48.07 3.61 -9.92
CA ARG A 274 47.80 2.23 -9.50
C ARG A 274 48.54 1.28 -10.44
N GLN A 275 49.54 0.58 -9.90
CA GLN A 275 50.06 -0.64 -10.51
C GLN A 275 48.90 -1.64 -10.62
N PRO A 276 48.79 -2.40 -11.72
CA PRO A 276 47.82 -3.49 -11.80
C PRO A 276 48.08 -4.43 -10.62
N ALA A 277 47.02 -4.80 -9.92
CA ALA A 277 47.09 -5.78 -8.85
C ALA A 277 47.82 -7.04 -9.36
N THR A 278 48.99 -7.30 -8.80
CA THR A 278 49.61 -8.62 -8.86
C THR A 278 48.62 -9.60 -8.24
N LEU A 279 48.17 -10.57 -9.06
CA LEU A 279 47.42 -11.73 -8.59
C LEU A 279 48.16 -12.33 -7.39
N PRO A 280 47.50 -12.56 -6.24
CA PRO A 280 48.09 -13.36 -5.18
C PRO A 280 48.39 -14.74 -5.75
N SER A 281 49.68 -15.03 -5.87
CA SER A 281 50.22 -16.36 -6.11
C SER A 281 50.15 -17.14 -4.80
N ASP A 282 48.94 -17.55 -4.40
CA ASP A 282 48.75 -18.58 -3.40
C ASP A 282 47.98 -19.73 -4.03
N GLY A 283 48.70 -20.85 -4.16
CA GLY A 283 48.25 -22.08 -4.79
C GLY A 283 47.14 -22.78 -4.02
N THR A 284 45.92 -22.25 -4.12
CA THR A 284 44.72 -23.08 -4.07
C THR A 284 44.31 -23.35 -5.50
N THR A 285 44.75 -24.48 -6.01
CA THR A 285 44.43 -25.02 -7.32
C THR A 285 42.94 -24.87 -7.59
N LEU A 286 42.57 -24.00 -8.53
CA LEU A 286 41.31 -24.11 -9.26
C LEU A 286 41.38 -25.47 -9.96
N THR A 287 40.88 -26.51 -9.30
CA THR A 287 40.82 -27.85 -9.88
C THR A 287 40.07 -27.73 -11.20
N PRO A 288 40.63 -28.20 -12.33
CA PRO A 288 39.91 -28.20 -13.59
C PRO A 288 38.60 -28.96 -13.42
N ARG A 289 37.51 -28.39 -13.96
CA ARG A 289 36.18 -28.97 -13.92
C ARG A 289 36.17 -30.27 -14.73
N ILE A 290 36.35 -31.41 -14.05
CA ILE A 290 36.20 -32.72 -14.66
C ILE A 290 34.72 -32.92 -14.95
N VAL A 291 34.35 -32.82 -16.23
CA VAL A 291 33.03 -33.24 -16.72
C VAL A 291 33.00 -34.76 -16.64
N GLY A 292 32.20 -35.31 -15.71
CA GLY A 292 31.94 -36.76 -15.63
C GLY A 292 32.16 -37.43 -14.26
N GLY A 293 32.65 -36.71 -13.24
CA GLY A 293 32.71 -37.21 -11.86
C GLY A 293 31.58 -36.62 -11.01
N HIS A 294 30.88 -37.44 -10.22
CA HIS A 294 29.92 -36.95 -9.21
C HIS A 294 30.70 -36.14 -8.15
N GLN A 295 30.88 -34.84 -8.35
CA GLN A 295 31.37 -33.97 -7.29
C GLN A 295 30.29 -33.93 -6.20
N ALA A 296 30.60 -34.47 -5.03
CA ALA A 296 29.71 -34.41 -3.88
C ALA A 296 29.54 -32.93 -3.48
N TRP A 297 28.36 -32.38 -3.75
CA TRP A 297 28.04 -31.00 -3.40
C TRP A 297 28.02 -30.82 -1.88
N ARG A 298 28.86 -29.92 -1.37
CA ARG A 298 28.85 -29.54 0.05
C ARG A 298 28.02 -28.27 0.23
N LEU A 299 27.07 -28.33 1.16
CA LEU A 299 26.25 -27.16 1.51
C LEU A 299 27.13 -26.05 2.11
N PRO A 300 26.85 -24.77 1.79
CA PRO A 300 27.52 -23.64 2.44
C PRO A 300 27.22 -23.62 3.94
N SER A 301 28.18 -23.16 4.74
CA SER A 301 27.98 -22.98 6.18
C SER A 301 27.08 -21.77 6.45
N ILE A 302 26.04 -21.94 7.28
CA ILE A 302 25.13 -20.86 7.69
C ILE A 302 25.91 -19.73 8.38
N ASP A 303 26.85 -20.08 9.26
CA ASP A 303 27.64 -19.11 10.04
C ASP A 303 28.61 -18.30 9.17
N GLU A 304 29.06 -18.84 8.04
CA GLU A 304 29.94 -18.13 7.10
C GLU A 304 29.15 -17.22 6.15
N MET A 305 27.91 -17.59 5.82
CA MET A 305 27.08 -16.89 4.83
C MET A 305 26.19 -15.82 5.44
N LEU A 306 25.74 -15.99 6.68
CA LEU A 306 24.78 -15.11 7.33
C LEU A 306 25.37 -14.44 8.58
N VAL A 307 24.90 -13.22 8.85
CA VAL A 307 25.41 -12.37 9.93
C VAL A 307 24.41 -12.30 11.08
N ASP A 308 24.92 -12.33 12.30
CA ASP A 308 24.13 -12.13 13.52
C ASP A 308 23.72 -10.66 13.67
N ARG A 309 22.51 -10.44 14.17
CA ARG A 309 21.99 -9.11 14.49
C ARG A 309 21.71 -9.05 15.99
N GLU A 310 22.29 -8.05 16.66
CA GLU A 310 21.96 -7.79 18.06
C GLU A 310 20.54 -7.25 18.17
N ARG A 311 19.78 -7.81 19.12
CA ARG A 311 18.44 -7.32 19.46
C ARG A 311 18.55 -6.29 20.56
N LEU A 312 17.81 -5.20 20.41
CA LEU A 312 17.63 -4.23 21.47
C LEU A 312 16.66 -4.81 22.51
N ALA A 313 17.13 -4.91 23.75
CA ALA A 313 16.30 -5.21 24.90
C ALA A 313 15.48 -3.96 25.26
N ASP A 314 14.18 -4.13 25.48
CA ASP A 314 13.34 -3.00 25.91
C ASP A 314 13.28 -2.90 27.42
N SER A 315 13.03 -1.67 27.89
CA SER A 315 12.70 -1.43 29.29
C SER A 315 11.28 -1.88 29.59
N ASP A 316 11.14 -2.83 30.51
CA ASP A 316 9.84 -3.26 31.07
C ASP A 316 8.99 -2.10 31.58
N ASP A 317 9.63 -1.03 32.06
CA ASP A 317 8.94 0.16 32.55
C ASP A 317 8.24 0.91 31.40
N HIS A 318 8.83 0.93 30.20
CA HIS A 318 8.21 1.54 29.04
C HIS A 318 6.93 0.80 28.64
N ILE A 319 6.98 -0.54 28.59
CA ILE A 319 5.82 -1.38 28.28
C ILE A 319 4.72 -1.16 29.32
N ARG A 320 5.05 -1.10 30.62
CA ARG A 320 4.05 -0.84 31.67
C ARG A 320 3.46 0.56 31.56
N GLN A 321 4.27 1.57 31.24
CA GLN A 321 3.80 2.95 31.06
C GLN A 321 2.84 3.06 29.87
N GLN A 322 3.18 2.45 28.73
CA GLN A 322 2.32 2.41 27.55
C GLN A 322 1.01 1.65 27.84
N GLY A 323 1.08 0.50 28.52
CA GLY A 323 -0.10 -0.26 28.93
C GLY A 323 -1.05 0.54 29.82
N ARG A 324 -0.51 1.31 30.78
CA ARG A 324 -1.31 2.24 31.61
C ARG A 324 -1.93 3.35 30.77
N LEU A 325 -1.19 3.94 29.85
CA LEU A 325 -1.69 4.98 28.97
C LEU A 325 -2.85 4.47 28.09
N ILE A 326 -2.77 3.24 27.57
CA ILE A 326 -3.86 2.58 26.85
C ILE A 326 -5.10 2.46 27.74
N GLN A 327 -4.93 1.94 28.95
CA GLN A 327 -6.01 1.76 29.91
C GLN A 327 -6.67 3.10 30.29
N GLU A 328 -5.89 4.13 30.57
CA GLU A 328 -6.39 5.49 30.88
C GLU A 328 -7.14 6.09 29.70
N THR A 329 -6.59 5.96 28.48
CA THR A 329 -7.23 6.46 27.26
C THR A 329 -8.57 5.78 27.03
N LEU A 330 -8.63 4.45 27.11
CA LEU A 330 -9.89 3.70 26.98
C LEU A 330 -10.92 4.13 28.03
N ALA A 331 -10.49 4.36 29.28
CA ALA A 331 -11.36 4.85 30.34
C ALA A 331 -11.94 6.25 30.05
N LEU A 332 -11.14 7.18 29.50
CA LEU A 332 -11.59 8.52 29.10
C LEU A 332 -12.72 8.47 28.05
N PHE A 333 -12.71 7.47 27.17
CA PHE A 333 -13.78 7.25 26.18
C PHE A 333 -14.95 6.40 26.71
N GLY A 334 -15.03 6.19 28.03
CA GLY A 334 -16.12 5.42 28.67
C GLY A 334 -16.04 3.92 28.40
N VAL A 335 -14.83 3.41 28.14
CA VAL A 335 -14.53 2.00 27.91
C VAL A 335 -13.56 1.52 28.99
N PRO A 336 -14.02 1.21 30.22
CA PRO A 336 -13.14 0.68 31.26
C PRO A 336 -12.56 -0.66 30.83
N ALA A 337 -11.25 -0.81 30.95
CA ALA A 337 -10.52 -2.03 30.65
C ALA A 337 -9.24 -2.09 31.49
N ASP A 338 -8.76 -3.31 31.76
CA ASP A 338 -7.57 -3.54 32.57
C ASP A 338 -6.41 -4.01 31.68
N PHE A 339 -5.22 -3.43 31.87
CA PHE A 339 -3.99 -3.91 31.25
C PHE A 339 -3.44 -5.11 32.05
N GLU A 340 -3.23 -6.24 31.37
CA GLU A 340 -2.82 -7.50 32.02
C GLU A 340 -1.37 -7.89 31.68
N GLY A 341 -0.83 -7.42 30.56
CA GLY A 341 0.53 -7.69 30.14
C GLY A 341 0.74 -7.38 28.66
N ALA A 342 1.93 -7.64 28.12
CA ALA A 342 2.21 -7.45 26.71
C ALA A 342 3.17 -8.52 26.18
N TYR A 343 3.05 -8.81 24.89
CA TYR A 343 4.04 -9.57 24.14
C TYR A 343 4.83 -8.59 23.26
N LYS A 344 6.14 -8.48 23.51
CA LYS A 344 7.02 -7.70 22.64
C LYS A 344 7.40 -8.54 21.42
N GLY A 345 6.97 -8.11 20.24
CA GLY A 345 7.48 -8.62 18.97
C GLY A 345 8.59 -7.72 18.41
N PRO A 346 9.20 -8.10 17.27
CA PRO A 346 10.27 -7.33 16.65
C PRO A 346 9.80 -5.97 16.10
N ALA A 347 8.65 -5.93 15.43
CA ALA A 347 8.12 -4.71 14.81
C ALA A 347 7.02 -4.02 15.63
N VAL A 348 6.24 -4.80 16.38
CA VAL A 348 5.09 -4.33 17.16
C VAL A 348 5.10 -4.97 18.55
N THR A 349 4.53 -4.28 19.53
CA THR A 349 4.22 -4.82 20.85
C THR A 349 2.72 -5.01 20.97
N GLN A 350 2.28 -6.23 21.30
CA GLN A 350 0.88 -6.59 21.48
C GLN A 350 0.51 -6.49 22.97
N TYR A 351 -0.24 -5.45 23.34
CA TYR A 351 -0.74 -5.20 24.69
C TYR A 351 -2.04 -5.98 24.92
N LEU A 352 -2.10 -6.73 26.03
CA LEU A 352 -3.23 -7.56 26.43
C LEU A 352 -4.17 -6.74 27.31
N ILE A 353 -5.35 -6.44 26.77
CA ILE A 353 -6.37 -5.64 27.43
C ILE A 353 -7.59 -6.49 27.74
N LYS A 354 -8.02 -6.48 29.00
CA LYS A 354 -9.22 -7.17 29.46
C LYS A 354 -10.39 -6.19 29.53
N PRO A 355 -11.44 -6.38 28.71
CA PRO A 355 -12.59 -5.48 28.73
C PRO A 355 -13.32 -5.56 30.09
N GLY A 356 -13.52 -4.40 30.72
CA GLY A 356 -14.22 -4.26 31.98
C GLY A 356 -15.74 -4.25 31.84
N TYR A 357 -16.40 -3.64 32.83
CA TYR A 357 -17.85 -3.53 32.91
C TYR A 357 -18.28 -2.07 33.01
N VAL A 358 -19.37 -1.71 32.33
CA VAL A 358 -20.02 -0.41 32.44
C VAL A 358 -21.40 -0.58 33.08
N GLU A 359 -21.75 0.33 33.98
CA GLU A 359 -23.06 0.39 34.59
C GLU A 359 -24.03 1.11 33.66
N ARG A 360 -25.16 0.46 33.35
CA ARG A 360 -26.22 1.04 32.53
C ARG A 360 -27.56 0.86 33.22
N THR A 361 -28.27 1.96 33.39
CA THR A 361 -29.64 1.94 33.90
C THR A 361 -30.56 1.44 32.80
N ILE A 362 -31.14 0.26 32.99
CA ILE A 362 -32.14 -0.31 32.09
C ILE A 362 -33.41 -0.47 32.93
N ARG A 363 -34.50 0.22 32.55
CA ARG A 363 -35.79 0.18 33.26
C ARG A 363 -35.71 0.56 34.75
N GLY A 364 -34.82 1.48 35.11
CA GLY A 364 -34.64 1.96 36.49
C GLY A 364 -33.69 1.12 37.35
N GLU A 365 -33.20 -0.01 36.85
CA GLU A 365 -32.21 -0.84 37.55
C GLU A 365 -30.80 -0.64 36.95
N ALA A 366 -29.80 -0.41 37.80
CA ALA A 366 -28.40 -0.33 37.39
C ALA A 366 -27.86 -1.74 37.12
N LYS A 367 -27.61 -2.07 35.84
CA LYS A 367 -27.05 -3.37 35.45
C LYS A 367 -25.61 -3.21 34.98
N ARG A 368 -24.70 -4.06 35.48
CA ARG A 368 -23.32 -4.16 35.00
C ARG A 368 -23.28 -4.95 33.70
N ILE A 369 -22.81 -4.32 32.63
CA ILE A 369 -22.74 -4.92 31.30
C ILE A 369 -21.28 -4.89 30.86
N LYS A 370 -20.78 -6.03 30.37
CA LYS A 370 -19.43 -6.12 29.84
C LYS A 370 -19.27 -5.16 28.66
N VAL A 371 -18.14 -4.45 28.61
CA VAL A 371 -17.79 -3.60 27.48
C VAL A 371 -17.83 -4.43 26.19
N LYS A 372 -18.53 -3.90 25.18
CA LYS A 372 -18.57 -4.53 23.86
C LYS A 372 -17.22 -4.37 23.17
N VAL A 373 -16.71 -5.47 22.62
CA VAL A 373 -15.45 -5.50 21.86
C VAL A 373 -15.45 -4.48 20.71
N SER A 374 -16.59 -4.31 20.03
CA SER A 374 -16.73 -3.33 18.95
C SER A 374 -16.49 -1.88 19.37
N LYS A 375 -16.73 -1.54 20.66
CA LYS A 375 -16.42 -0.20 21.18
C LYS A 375 -14.92 0.02 21.30
N ILE A 376 -14.16 -1.01 21.69
CA ILE A 376 -12.70 -0.93 21.77
C ILE A 376 -12.12 -0.82 20.36
N ALA A 377 -12.59 -1.66 19.43
CA ALA A 377 -12.16 -1.62 18.02
C ALA A 377 -12.41 -0.24 17.35
N ALA A 378 -13.48 0.45 17.73
CA ALA A 378 -13.80 1.78 17.21
C ALA A 378 -12.81 2.87 17.66
N LEU A 379 -12.07 2.68 18.76
CA LEU A 379 -11.13 3.66 19.32
C LEU A 379 -9.72 3.55 18.73
N THR A 380 -9.55 2.85 17.60
CA THR A 380 -8.24 2.61 16.98
C THR A 380 -7.49 3.92 16.69
N ASN A 381 -8.15 4.91 16.11
CA ASN A 381 -7.51 6.20 15.77
C ASN A 381 -7.21 7.04 17.01
N ASP A 382 -8.11 7.03 17.99
CA ASP A 382 -7.93 7.76 19.25
C ASP A 382 -6.77 7.19 20.07
N LEU A 383 -6.63 5.87 20.08
CA LEU A 383 -5.49 5.19 20.69
C LEU A 383 -4.19 5.48 19.95
N ALA A 384 -4.18 5.45 18.61
CA ALA A 384 -3.00 5.82 17.83
C ALA A 384 -2.53 7.25 18.17
N LEU A 385 -3.49 8.19 18.29
CA LEU A 385 -3.21 9.56 18.69
C LEU A 385 -2.65 9.65 20.11
N ALA A 386 -3.28 8.98 21.08
CA ALA A 386 -2.85 9.02 22.49
C ALA A 386 -1.46 8.41 22.70
N LEU A 387 -1.12 7.37 21.96
CA LEU A 387 0.16 6.68 22.03
C LEU A 387 1.25 7.35 21.18
N ALA A 388 0.91 8.39 20.43
CA ALA A 388 1.78 9.00 19.42
C ALA A 388 2.36 7.96 18.43
N ALA A 389 1.52 6.99 18.04
CA ALA A 389 1.87 5.93 17.11
C ALA A 389 1.31 6.25 15.71
N PRO A 390 2.00 5.86 14.62
CA PRO A 390 1.52 6.12 13.26
C PRO A 390 0.21 5.40 12.96
N ASN A 391 0.06 4.19 13.50
CA ASN A 391 -1.17 3.41 13.48
C ASN A 391 -1.18 2.43 14.66
N VAL A 392 -2.37 1.91 14.97
CA VAL A 392 -2.60 0.86 15.98
C VAL A 392 -3.48 -0.20 15.34
N ARG A 393 -3.22 -1.47 15.61
CA ARG A 393 -4.09 -2.57 15.18
C ARG A 393 -4.73 -3.23 16.39
N ILE A 394 -6.03 -3.49 16.31
CA ILE A 394 -6.79 -4.12 17.40
C ILE A 394 -7.23 -5.51 16.96
N GLU A 395 -6.69 -6.54 17.61
CA GLU A 395 -7.10 -7.94 17.46
C GLU A 395 -8.11 -8.29 18.57
N ALA A 396 -9.36 -8.53 18.20
CA ALA A 396 -10.41 -8.67 19.20
C ALA A 396 -11.49 -9.72 18.85
N PRO A 397 -11.67 -10.77 19.68
CA PRO A 397 -10.78 -11.23 20.76
C PRO A 397 -9.52 -11.92 20.21
N ILE A 398 -8.45 -12.00 21.01
CA ILE A 398 -7.30 -12.87 20.70
C ILE A 398 -7.77 -14.33 20.77
N PRO A 399 -7.58 -15.14 19.71
CA PRO A 399 -8.01 -16.54 19.68
C PRO A 399 -7.53 -17.33 20.90
N GLY A 400 -8.46 -18.07 21.53
CA GLY A 400 -8.16 -18.89 22.70
C GLY A 400 -8.03 -18.13 24.02
N THR A 401 -8.27 -16.81 24.05
CA THR A 401 -8.19 -16.01 25.29
C THR A 401 -9.40 -15.09 25.47
N SER A 402 -9.53 -14.48 26.65
CA SER A 402 -10.54 -13.46 26.95
C SER A 402 -10.06 -12.02 26.75
N TYR A 403 -8.88 -11.84 26.14
CA TYR A 403 -8.21 -10.54 25.98
C TYR A 403 -8.46 -9.94 24.59
N VAL A 404 -8.33 -8.62 24.52
CA VAL A 404 -8.22 -7.85 23.30
C VAL A 404 -6.75 -7.45 23.14
N GLY A 405 -6.16 -7.79 21.99
CA GLY A 405 -4.79 -7.43 21.65
C GLY A 405 -4.74 -6.06 20.99
N ILE A 406 -3.96 -5.15 21.56
CA ILE A 406 -3.69 -3.84 20.94
C ILE A 406 -2.23 -3.84 20.50
N GLU A 407 -2.00 -3.92 19.19
CA GLU A 407 -0.69 -3.92 18.57
C GLU A 407 -0.26 -2.48 18.29
N VAL A 408 0.84 -2.08 18.93
CA VAL A 408 1.44 -0.76 18.79
C VAL A 408 2.82 -0.92 18.15
N PRO A 409 3.14 -0.18 17.08
CA PRO A 409 4.48 -0.18 16.49
C PRO A 409 5.56 0.19 17.51
N ASN A 410 6.67 -0.54 17.48
CA ASN A 410 7.83 -0.23 18.31
C ASN A 410 8.52 1.03 17.76
N ARG A 411 9.05 1.89 18.65
CA ARG A 411 9.84 3.07 18.24
C ARG A 411 11.14 2.66 17.56
N GLU A 412 11.77 1.63 18.11
CA GLU A 412 12.96 0.98 17.56
C GLU A 412 12.61 -0.48 17.31
N GLY A 413 12.48 -0.85 16.04
CA GLY A 413 12.19 -2.24 15.66
C GLY A 413 13.44 -3.10 15.69
N ASN A 414 13.30 -4.37 16.08
CA ASN A 414 14.37 -5.36 15.93
C ASN A 414 14.35 -5.94 14.52
N ILE A 415 15.52 -6.00 13.88
CA ILE A 415 15.67 -6.67 12.59
C ILE A 415 15.65 -8.18 12.83
N VAL A 416 14.72 -8.88 12.18
CA VAL A 416 14.68 -10.34 12.18
C VAL A 416 15.67 -10.87 11.15
N GLY A 417 16.69 -11.59 11.62
CA GLY A 417 17.74 -12.15 10.78
C GLY A 417 17.38 -13.55 10.26
N LEU A 418 17.76 -13.89 9.03
CA LEU A 418 17.54 -15.25 8.52
C LEU A 418 18.34 -16.31 9.33
N LYS A 419 19.55 -15.95 9.80
CA LYS A 419 20.43 -16.83 10.57
C LYS A 419 19.76 -17.35 11.84
N GLU A 420 19.27 -16.43 12.68
CA GLU A 420 18.60 -16.77 13.95
C GLU A 420 17.35 -17.64 13.73
N LEU A 421 16.61 -17.40 12.63
CA LEU A 421 15.45 -18.22 12.29
C LEU A 421 15.87 -19.64 11.90
N MET A 422 16.89 -19.78 11.07
CA MET A 422 17.41 -21.09 10.64
C MET A 422 18.10 -21.86 11.76
N GLN A 423 18.65 -21.17 12.75
CA GLN A 423 19.25 -21.76 13.96
C GLN A 423 18.24 -22.05 15.07
N SER A 424 16.98 -21.64 14.91
CA SER A 424 15.94 -21.92 15.89
C SER A 424 15.62 -23.41 15.98
N ASP A 425 15.27 -23.88 17.19
CA ASP A 425 14.84 -25.27 17.42
C ASP A 425 13.66 -25.64 16.52
N VAL A 426 12.72 -24.71 16.32
CA VAL A 426 11.54 -24.88 15.44
C VAL A 426 11.96 -25.22 14.01
N PHE A 427 13.00 -24.56 13.50
CA PHE A 427 13.50 -24.83 12.16
C PHE A 427 14.28 -26.14 12.09
N ILE A 428 15.19 -26.37 13.06
CA ILE A 428 16.05 -27.56 13.11
C ILE A 428 15.20 -28.83 13.24
N GLU A 429 14.20 -28.84 14.11
CA GLU A 429 13.31 -29.98 14.37
C GLU A 429 12.26 -30.19 13.26
N SER A 430 12.04 -29.19 12.39
CA SER A 430 11.11 -29.30 11.27
C SER A 430 11.56 -30.38 10.28
N LYS A 431 10.73 -31.41 10.11
CA LYS A 431 10.97 -32.55 9.20
C LYS A 431 10.50 -32.30 7.76
N GLY A 432 10.14 -31.06 7.43
CA GLY A 432 9.60 -30.70 6.11
C GLY A 432 10.62 -30.89 4.98
N LYS A 433 10.16 -31.24 3.79
CA LYS A 433 11.04 -31.46 2.63
C LYS A 433 11.50 -30.16 1.99
N LEU A 434 10.69 -29.12 2.03
CA LEU A 434 11.01 -27.80 1.49
C LEU A 434 10.66 -26.76 2.57
N ARG A 435 11.31 -26.89 3.73
CA ARG A 435 11.11 -25.97 4.85
C ARG A 435 11.61 -24.58 4.49
N ILE A 436 10.84 -23.57 4.88
CA ILE A 436 11.13 -22.16 4.66
C ILE A 436 10.95 -21.38 5.97
N ALA A 437 11.96 -20.62 6.37
CA ALA A 437 11.89 -19.65 7.47
C ALA A 437 11.17 -18.38 6.99
N LEU A 438 9.99 -18.09 7.56
CA LEU A 438 9.16 -16.95 7.12
C LEU A 438 9.46 -15.65 7.88
N GLY A 439 9.85 -15.76 9.15
CA GLY A 439 10.00 -14.62 10.04
C GLY A 439 9.67 -14.98 11.47
N GLU A 440 9.34 -13.96 12.26
CA GLU A 440 8.77 -14.11 13.60
C GLU A 440 7.31 -13.67 13.64
N ASP A 441 6.54 -14.24 14.56
CA ASP A 441 5.20 -13.77 14.85
C ASP A 441 5.20 -12.49 15.74
N VAL A 442 4.01 -12.00 16.09
CA VAL A 442 3.84 -10.83 16.96
C VAL A 442 4.38 -11.03 18.38
N LYS A 443 4.69 -12.27 18.77
CA LYS A 443 5.26 -12.64 20.07
C LYS A 443 6.77 -12.89 19.99
N GLY A 444 7.39 -12.66 18.84
CA GLY A 444 8.81 -12.90 18.60
C GLY A 444 9.17 -14.38 18.49
N GLN A 445 8.21 -15.24 18.16
CA GLN A 445 8.46 -16.68 17.98
C GLN A 445 8.79 -16.99 16.52
N PRO A 446 9.88 -17.75 16.24
CA PRO A 446 10.23 -18.17 14.89
C PRO A 446 9.09 -18.93 14.21
N THR A 447 8.76 -18.53 12.98
CA THR A 447 7.71 -19.13 12.16
C THR A 447 8.34 -19.82 10.96
N VAL A 448 8.13 -21.13 10.88
CA VAL A 448 8.65 -22.00 9.82
C VAL A 448 7.49 -22.67 9.10
N ALA A 449 7.52 -22.69 7.78
CA ALA A 449 6.55 -23.38 6.93
C ALA A 449 7.24 -24.47 6.11
N ASP A 450 6.47 -25.36 5.48
CA ASP A 450 6.97 -26.36 4.53
C ASP A 450 6.23 -26.21 3.20
N LEU A 451 6.94 -25.78 2.16
CA LEU A 451 6.40 -25.58 0.82
C LEU A 451 5.90 -26.89 0.20
N ALA A 452 6.39 -28.05 0.64
CA ALA A 452 5.85 -29.33 0.18
C ALA A 452 4.43 -29.60 0.72
N ARG A 453 4.09 -29.05 1.88
CA ARG A 453 2.74 -29.11 2.47
C ARG A 453 1.83 -27.97 2.00
N MET A 454 2.42 -26.86 1.60
CA MET A 454 1.78 -25.74 0.92
C MET A 454 2.21 -25.74 -0.55
N PRO A 455 1.70 -26.66 -1.38
CA PRO A 455 2.30 -27.01 -2.68
C PRO A 455 2.48 -25.81 -3.62
N HIS A 456 1.73 -24.72 -3.39
CA HIS A 456 1.92 -23.44 -4.03
C HIS A 456 1.83 -22.32 -2.99
N LEU A 457 2.65 -21.27 -3.18
CA LEU A 457 2.70 -20.08 -2.33
C LEU A 457 2.49 -18.84 -3.21
N LEU A 458 1.57 -17.96 -2.82
CA LEU A 458 1.37 -16.65 -3.42
C LEU A 458 1.94 -15.57 -2.51
N ILE A 459 2.88 -14.76 -3.02
CA ILE A 459 3.47 -13.62 -2.31
C ILE A 459 3.06 -12.34 -3.03
N ALA A 460 2.35 -11.46 -2.33
CA ALA A 460 1.91 -10.16 -2.85
C ALA A 460 2.29 -9.03 -1.89
N GLY A 461 2.63 -7.86 -2.44
CA GLY A 461 3.00 -6.68 -1.67
C GLY A 461 3.33 -5.49 -2.58
N ALA A 462 3.08 -4.29 -2.10
CA ALA A 462 3.46 -3.05 -2.78
C ALA A 462 5.00 -2.88 -2.80
N THR A 463 5.52 -2.00 -3.66
CA THR A 463 6.94 -1.65 -3.66
C THR A 463 7.36 -1.15 -2.26
N GLY A 464 8.49 -1.64 -1.77
CA GLY A 464 8.98 -1.30 -0.42
C GLY A 464 8.37 -2.12 0.72
N ALA A 465 7.34 -2.94 0.47
CA ALA A 465 6.72 -3.78 1.53
C ALA A 465 7.54 -5.02 1.92
N GLY A 466 8.73 -5.22 1.32
CA GLY A 466 9.62 -6.35 1.64
C GLY A 466 9.42 -7.62 0.81
N LYS A 467 8.60 -7.58 -0.26
CA LYS A 467 8.37 -8.75 -1.15
C LYS A 467 9.67 -9.37 -1.68
N SER A 468 10.58 -8.54 -2.21
CA SER A 468 11.83 -9.01 -2.79
C SER A 468 12.77 -9.60 -1.74
N VAL A 469 12.82 -8.99 -0.55
CA VAL A 469 13.57 -9.52 0.60
C VAL A 469 13.02 -10.88 1.04
N CYS A 470 11.70 -11.04 1.10
CA CYS A 470 11.05 -12.31 1.41
C CYS A 470 11.40 -13.40 0.39
N ILE A 471 11.32 -13.09 -0.91
CA ILE A 471 11.70 -14.03 -1.99
C ILE A 471 13.16 -14.45 -1.85
N ASN A 472 14.08 -13.49 -1.67
CA ASN A 472 15.50 -13.77 -1.53
C ASN A 472 15.80 -14.57 -0.25
N SER A 473 15.06 -14.33 0.84
CA SER A 473 15.19 -15.09 2.09
C SER A 473 14.78 -16.55 1.88
N ILE A 474 13.67 -16.79 1.19
CA ILE A 474 13.21 -18.15 0.84
C ILE A 474 14.22 -18.86 -0.06
N ILE A 475 14.73 -18.18 -1.10
CA ILE A 475 15.72 -18.78 -2.00
C ILE A 475 17.01 -19.09 -1.22
N CYS A 476 17.50 -18.15 -0.40
CA CYS A 476 18.70 -18.35 0.40
C CYS A 476 18.56 -19.54 1.36
N ASP A 477 17.44 -19.63 2.08
CA ASP A 477 17.14 -20.74 2.98
C ASP A 477 17.16 -22.09 2.25
N LEU A 478 16.51 -22.16 1.08
CA LEU A 478 16.52 -23.37 0.26
C LEU A 478 17.93 -23.73 -0.22
N LEU A 479 18.74 -22.78 -0.67
CA LEU A 479 20.11 -23.01 -1.14
C LEU A 479 21.07 -23.44 -0.02
N LEU A 480 20.84 -22.98 1.21
CA LEU A 480 21.63 -23.35 2.38
C LEU A 480 21.26 -24.75 2.91
N THR A 481 20.07 -25.24 2.61
CA THR A 481 19.56 -26.52 3.12
C THR A 481 19.50 -27.64 2.08
N HIS A 482 19.60 -27.31 0.78
CA HIS A 482 19.43 -28.26 -0.32
C HIS A 482 20.57 -28.25 -1.34
N THR A 483 20.92 -29.44 -1.82
CA THR A 483 21.90 -29.62 -2.89
C THR A 483 21.21 -29.54 -4.26
N PRO A 484 21.96 -29.32 -5.37
CA PRO A 484 21.37 -29.37 -6.71
C PRO A 484 20.71 -30.70 -7.07
N ASP A 485 21.05 -31.79 -6.37
CA ASP A 485 20.50 -33.12 -6.65
C ASP A 485 19.10 -33.31 -6.04
N ASN A 486 18.79 -32.61 -4.94
CA ASN A 486 17.51 -32.72 -4.26
C ASN A 486 16.60 -31.47 -4.43
N LEU A 487 17.14 -30.37 -4.96
CA LEU A 487 16.39 -29.16 -5.31
C LEU A 487 16.79 -28.63 -6.68
N ARG A 488 15.78 -28.42 -7.53
CA ARG A 488 15.91 -27.73 -8.82
C ARG A 488 14.98 -26.53 -8.86
N LEU A 489 15.49 -25.41 -9.35
CA LEU A 489 14.78 -24.14 -9.43
C LEU A 489 14.57 -23.74 -10.88
N LEU A 490 13.37 -23.30 -11.20
CA LEU A 490 13.07 -22.54 -12.41
C LEU A 490 12.67 -21.13 -11.97
N MET A 491 13.45 -20.14 -12.40
CA MET A 491 13.24 -18.75 -12.02
C MET A 491 12.78 -17.97 -13.24
N ILE A 492 11.70 -17.19 -13.06
CA ILE A 492 11.09 -16.37 -14.10
C ILE A 492 11.04 -14.94 -13.56
N ASP A 493 11.76 -14.03 -14.22
CA ASP A 493 11.82 -12.61 -13.86
C ASP A 493 11.65 -11.74 -15.11
N PRO A 494 10.39 -11.48 -15.54
CA PRO A 494 10.13 -10.71 -16.74
C PRO A 494 10.55 -9.23 -16.60
N LYS A 495 10.81 -8.77 -15.38
CA LYS A 495 11.23 -7.38 -15.11
C LYS A 495 12.75 -7.24 -14.99
N MET A 496 13.49 -8.35 -14.91
CA MET A 496 14.96 -8.38 -14.83
C MET A 496 15.54 -7.65 -13.61
N VAL A 497 14.79 -7.54 -12.49
CA VAL A 497 15.20 -6.73 -11.33
C VAL A 497 15.72 -7.58 -10.18
N GLU A 498 15.10 -8.71 -9.88
CA GLU A 498 15.23 -9.37 -8.58
C GLU A 498 16.00 -10.70 -8.68
N LEU A 499 15.73 -11.51 -9.70
CA LEU A 499 16.23 -12.90 -9.75
C LEU A 499 17.46 -13.07 -10.63
N ASN A 500 17.81 -12.08 -11.46
CA ASN A 500 18.95 -12.16 -12.37
C ASN A 500 20.29 -12.45 -11.67
N MET A 501 20.43 -12.05 -10.40
CA MET A 501 21.61 -12.32 -9.58
C MET A 501 21.87 -13.81 -9.32
N TYR A 502 20.86 -14.67 -9.48
CA TYR A 502 20.98 -16.11 -9.28
C TYR A 502 21.47 -16.87 -10.51
N ASN A 503 21.67 -16.21 -11.66
CA ASN A 503 22.19 -16.89 -12.85
C ASN A 503 23.54 -17.56 -12.58
N GLY A 504 23.67 -18.82 -12.99
CA GLY A 504 24.91 -19.60 -12.85
C GLY A 504 24.97 -20.49 -11.61
N ILE A 505 24.01 -20.40 -10.67
CA ILE A 505 23.93 -21.37 -9.57
C ILE A 505 23.59 -22.77 -10.12
N PRO A 506 24.13 -23.85 -9.55
CA PRO A 506 23.93 -25.19 -10.08
C PRO A 506 22.53 -25.75 -9.85
N HIS A 507 21.72 -25.12 -8.99
CA HIS A 507 20.33 -25.50 -8.73
C HIS A 507 19.37 -25.11 -9.87
N LEU A 508 19.76 -24.18 -10.74
CA LEU A 508 18.90 -23.72 -11.84
C LEU A 508 18.75 -24.79 -12.94
N LEU A 509 17.52 -24.99 -13.42
CA LEU A 509 17.21 -25.85 -14.58
C LEU A 509 17.58 -25.17 -15.91
N SER A 510 17.45 -23.85 -15.95
CA SER A 510 17.82 -23.00 -17.08
C SER A 510 18.31 -21.65 -16.53
N PRO A 511 18.97 -20.81 -17.35
CA PRO A 511 19.12 -19.40 -17.03
C PRO A 511 17.76 -18.79 -16.67
N VAL A 512 17.78 -17.73 -15.85
CA VAL A 512 16.58 -17.01 -15.42
C VAL A 512 15.80 -16.57 -16.66
N VAL A 513 14.53 -16.95 -16.74
CA VAL A 513 13.67 -16.69 -17.89
C VAL A 513 13.14 -15.26 -17.80
N THR A 514 13.42 -14.46 -18.83
CA THR A 514 13.03 -13.04 -18.89
C THR A 514 12.00 -12.76 -19.99
N GLU A 515 11.91 -13.64 -20.99
CA GLU A 515 10.92 -13.56 -22.07
C GLU A 515 9.59 -14.16 -21.63
N VAL A 516 8.51 -13.38 -21.71
CA VAL A 516 7.16 -13.79 -21.28
C VAL A 516 6.65 -14.99 -22.08
N ASP A 517 7.02 -15.11 -23.35
CA ASP A 517 6.60 -16.22 -24.23
C ASP A 517 7.30 -17.55 -23.93
N LYS A 518 8.41 -17.51 -23.17
CA LYS A 518 9.17 -18.70 -22.73
C LYS A 518 8.82 -19.16 -21.32
N ALA A 519 8.10 -18.33 -20.56
CA ALA A 519 7.61 -18.59 -19.22
C ALA A 519 6.34 -19.44 -19.26
#